data_AF-A0A953SP50-F1
#
_entry.id   AF-A0A953SP50-F1
#
_cell.length_a   1.000
_cell.length_b   1.000
_cell.length_c   1.000
_cell.angle_alpha   90.00
_cell.angle_beta   90.00
_cell.angle_gamma   90.00
#
_symmetry.space_group_name_H-M   'P 1'
#
loop_
_entity.id
_entity.type
_entity.pdbx_description
1 polymer ?
#
loop_
_entity_poly.entity_id
_entity_poly.type
_entity_poly.pdbx_seq_one_letter_code
_entity_poly.pdbx_strand_id
1 'polypeptide(L)'
;MNTENFKPDLGYYLLETYGKEINNHFYSVKLFHIIHVGKDLYSSTSNAHYDDNVYAATFDFSTDKLDQLLELIENKDFAGYLKSKLKKEFTEVDQVNFDDNPITIDITAELGTPVKSLYETFIPLIVTEFSRGK
;
A
#
# COMPACT_ATOMS: atom_id res chain seq x y z
N MET A 1 -7.13 -13.95 25.67
CA MET A 1 -7.13 -13.27 24.35
C MET A 1 -5.88 -13.74 23.65
N ASN A 2 -6.02 -14.58 22.61
CA ASN A 2 -4.87 -15.10 21.87
C ASN A 2 -4.26 -13.98 21.04
N THR A 3 -3.01 -13.61 21.35
CA THR A 3 -2.16 -12.69 20.59
C THR A 3 -1.51 -13.41 19.40
N GLU A 4 -2.27 -14.22 18.67
CA GLU A 4 -1.74 -15.01 17.56
C GLU A 4 -1.49 -14.11 16.33
N ASN A 5 -0.23 -13.71 16.19
CA ASN A 5 0.47 -13.32 14.95
C ASN A 5 -0.05 -12.12 14.15
N PHE A 6 -0.12 -10.93 14.77
CA PHE A 6 0.04 -9.71 13.97
C PHE A 6 1.47 -9.67 13.44
N LYS A 7 1.63 -9.45 12.13
CA LYS A 7 2.96 -9.24 11.54
C LYS A 7 3.51 -7.92 12.09
N PRO A 8 4.83 -7.83 12.35
CA PRO A 8 5.43 -6.55 12.70
C PRO A 8 5.22 -5.53 11.57
N ASP A 9 5.02 -4.26 11.95
CA ASP A 9 4.88 -3.15 11.01
C ASP A 9 6.23 -2.83 10.36
N LEU A 10 6.26 -2.77 9.03
CA LEU A 10 7.48 -2.48 8.29
C LEU A 10 7.96 -1.05 8.50
N GLY A 11 7.04 -0.09 8.60
CA GLY A 11 7.40 1.32 8.75
C GLY A 11 8.15 1.58 10.06
N TYR A 12 7.73 0.96 11.16
CA TYR A 12 8.47 0.96 12.42
C TYR A 12 9.86 0.35 12.29
N TYR A 13 9.97 -0.84 11.67
CA TYR A 13 11.27 -1.48 11.47
C TYR A 13 12.23 -0.58 10.68
N LEU A 14 11.76 0.03 9.59
CA LEU A 14 12.58 0.94 8.77
C LEU A 14 12.98 2.20 9.54
N LEU A 15 12.05 2.79 10.31
CA LEU A 15 12.34 3.95 11.14
C LEU A 15 13.42 3.65 12.19
N GLU A 16 13.31 2.51 12.89
CA GLU A 16 14.26 2.12 13.94
C GLU A 16 15.62 1.74 13.38
N THR A 17 15.64 1.06 12.22
CA THR A 17 16.88 0.55 11.62
C THR A 17 17.66 1.65 10.90
N TYR A 18 16.95 2.55 10.21
CA TYR A 18 17.57 3.47 9.27
C TYR A 18 17.19 4.95 9.43
N GLY A 19 16.20 5.28 10.26
CA GLY A 19 15.73 6.66 10.46
C GLY A 19 14.71 7.12 9.40
N LYS A 20 14.38 8.43 9.41
CA LYS A 20 13.30 9.00 8.59
C LYS A 20 13.67 9.34 7.14
N GLU A 21 14.94 9.55 6.82
CA GLU A 21 15.37 10.23 5.59
C GLU A 21 15.64 9.27 4.41
N ILE A 22 14.84 8.22 4.26
CA ILE A 22 15.11 7.17 3.25
C ILE A 22 13.92 6.97 2.33
N ASN A 23 14.21 7.08 1.02
CA ASN A 23 13.36 6.57 -0.04
C ASN A 23 13.57 5.08 -0.15
N ASN A 24 12.55 4.32 0.22
CA ASN A 24 12.57 2.87 0.18
C ASN A 24 12.01 2.42 -1.16
N HIS A 25 12.72 1.50 -1.81
CA HIS A 25 12.27 0.91 -3.05
C HIS A 25 11.94 -0.56 -2.83
N PHE A 26 10.70 -0.92 -3.10
CA PHE A 26 10.12 -2.24 -2.90
C PHE A 26 9.86 -2.88 -4.26
N TYR A 27 10.54 -3.98 -4.55
CA TYR A 27 10.43 -4.68 -5.82
C TYR A 27 9.31 -5.73 -5.81
N SER A 28 8.56 -5.83 -6.91
CA SER A 28 7.55 -6.86 -7.16
C SER A 28 6.52 -7.02 -6.04
N VAL A 29 6.08 -5.90 -5.46
CA VAL A 29 5.04 -5.86 -4.43
C VAL A 29 3.72 -6.35 -5.03
N LYS A 30 3.08 -7.30 -4.35
CA LYS A 30 1.74 -7.77 -4.71
C LYS A 30 0.69 -7.03 -3.91
N LEU A 31 -0.14 -6.26 -4.61
CA LEU A 31 -1.34 -5.65 -4.05
C LEU A 31 -2.52 -6.57 -4.36
N PHE A 32 -3.38 -6.81 -3.36
CA PHE A 32 -4.58 -7.65 -3.50
C PHE A 32 -5.87 -6.86 -3.26
N HIS A 33 -5.74 -5.65 -2.73
CA HIS A 33 -6.85 -4.75 -2.49
C HIS A 33 -6.36 -3.31 -2.57
N ILE A 34 -7.30 -2.37 -2.73
CA ILE A 34 -7.07 -0.95 -2.50
C ILE A 34 -8.25 -0.44 -1.67
N ILE A 35 -7.95 0.33 -0.63
CA ILE A 35 -8.93 0.98 0.24
C ILE A 35 -8.93 2.48 -0.06
N HIS A 36 -10.10 3.06 -0.31
CA HIS A 36 -10.29 4.50 -0.33
C HIS A 36 -10.62 4.93 1.10
N VAL A 37 -9.69 5.60 1.78
CA VAL A 37 -9.76 5.86 3.24
C VAL A 37 -10.02 7.32 3.58
N GLY A 38 -9.90 8.21 2.60
CA GLY A 38 -10.20 9.63 2.76
C GLY A 38 -10.22 10.33 1.42
N LYS A 39 -10.60 11.62 1.43
CA LYS A 39 -10.52 12.45 0.23
C LYS A 39 -9.08 12.48 -0.29
N ASP A 40 -8.90 12.00 -1.52
CA ASP A 40 -7.60 11.91 -2.19
C ASP A 40 -6.57 11.03 -1.46
N LEU A 41 -7.03 10.07 -0.64
CA LEU A 41 -6.17 9.15 0.10
C LEU A 41 -6.62 7.69 -0.06
N TYR A 42 -5.71 6.91 -0.62
CA TYR A 42 -5.85 5.47 -0.83
C TYR A 42 -4.79 4.74 -0.02
N SER A 43 -5.10 3.49 0.34
CA SER A 43 -4.20 2.63 1.09
C SER A 43 -4.24 1.20 0.56
N SER A 44 -3.12 0.50 0.62
CA SER A 44 -3.05 -0.95 0.41
C SER A 44 -2.09 -1.56 1.41
N THR A 45 -2.43 -2.72 1.94
CA THR A 45 -1.50 -3.50 2.75
C THR A 45 -0.95 -4.69 1.97
N SER A 46 0.32 -5.01 2.18
CA SER A 46 0.97 -6.17 1.58
C SER A 46 1.96 -6.80 2.56
N ASN A 47 2.32 -8.05 2.31
CA ASN A 47 3.39 -8.69 3.04
C ASN A 47 4.72 -8.32 2.39
N ALA A 48 5.65 -7.77 3.17
CA ALA A 48 7.00 -7.50 2.75
C ALA A 48 7.97 -8.47 3.42
N HIS A 49 8.86 -9.06 2.64
CA HIS A 49 9.91 -9.94 3.13
C HIS A 49 11.21 -9.14 3.26
N TYR A 50 11.72 -9.02 4.48
CA TYR A 50 13.00 -8.39 4.78
C TYR A 50 13.80 -9.30 5.71
N ASP A 51 15.04 -9.57 5.32
CA ASP A 51 15.89 -10.59 5.92
C ASP A 51 15.15 -11.94 6.01
N ASP A 52 14.94 -12.46 7.22
CA ASP A 52 14.23 -13.71 7.51
C ASP A 52 12.80 -13.48 8.06
N ASN A 53 12.32 -12.24 8.05
CA ASN A 53 11.03 -11.86 8.65
C ASN A 53 10.01 -11.40 7.59
N VAL A 54 8.73 -11.57 7.94
CA VAL A 54 7.61 -11.08 7.15
C VAL A 54 6.95 -9.93 7.92
N TYR A 55 6.95 -8.75 7.31
CA TYR A 55 6.35 -7.54 7.85
C TYR A 55 5.03 -7.22 7.14
N ALA A 56 4.13 -6.54 7.83
CA ALA A 56 3.03 -5.84 7.19
C ALA A 56 3.54 -4.48 6.67
N ALA A 57 3.44 -4.25 5.37
CA ALA A 57 3.68 -2.96 4.75
C ALA A 57 2.35 -2.30 4.41
N THR A 58 2.12 -1.11 4.92
CA THR A 58 0.97 -0.28 4.56
C THR A 58 1.43 0.83 3.64
N PHE A 59 0.92 0.88 2.42
CA PHE A 59 1.25 1.85 1.41
C PHE A 59 0.10 2.85 1.26
N ASP A 60 0.35 4.10 1.60
CA ASP A 60 -0.61 5.19 1.43
C ASP A 60 -0.24 6.02 0.21
N PHE A 61 -1.23 6.39 -0.59
CA PHE A 61 -0.99 7.08 -1.85
C PHE A 61 -2.17 7.96 -2.27
N SER A 62 -1.86 9.00 -3.02
CA SER A 62 -2.80 10.03 -3.46
C SER A 62 -3.49 9.67 -4.78
N THR A 63 -4.50 10.46 -5.17
CA THR A 63 -5.25 10.27 -6.42
C THR A 63 -4.35 10.25 -7.66
N ASP A 64 -3.33 11.10 -7.74
CA ASP A 64 -2.38 11.09 -8.86
C ASP A 64 -1.55 9.79 -8.91
N LYS A 65 -1.22 9.22 -7.75
CA LYS A 65 -0.52 7.93 -7.67
C LYS A 65 -1.44 6.76 -8.00
N LEU A 66 -2.73 6.84 -7.62
CA LEU A 66 -3.72 5.89 -8.11
C LEU A 66 -3.82 5.92 -9.64
N ASP A 67 -3.87 7.11 -10.25
CA ASP A 67 -3.90 7.25 -11.70
C ASP A 67 -2.64 6.63 -12.35
N GLN A 68 -1.45 6.90 -11.79
CA GLN A 68 -0.20 6.26 -12.22
C GLN A 68 -0.28 4.73 -12.14
N LEU A 69 -0.75 4.17 -11.03
CA LEU A 69 -0.89 2.72 -10.86
C LEU A 69 -1.81 2.13 -11.94
N LEU A 70 -2.99 2.74 -12.15
CA LEU A 70 -3.99 2.27 -13.11
C LEU A 70 -3.46 2.29 -14.56
N GLU A 71 -2.60 3.24 -14.91
CA GLU A 71 -1.96 3.30 -16.23
C GLU A 71 -0.99 2.13 -16.46
N LEU A 72 -0.29 1.69 -15.40
CA LEU A 72 0.71 0.64 -15.46
C LEU A 72 0.08 -0.76 -15.59
N ILE A 73 -1.17 -0.95 -15.15
CA ILE A 73 -1.91 -2.21 -15.30
C ILE A 73 -2.06 -2.56 -16.79
N GLU A 74 -1.62 -3.76 -17.17
CA GLU A 74 -1.66 -4.23 -18.56
C GLU A 74 -3.07 -4.62 -19.01
N ASN A 75 -3.82 -5.31 -18.14
CA ASN A 75 -5.21 -5.66 -18.41
C ASN A 75 -6.09 -4.41 -18.30
N LYS A 76 -6.45 -3.83 -19.46
CA LYS A 76 -7.21 -2.58 -19.54
C LYS A 76 -8.66 -2.70 -19.07
N ASP A 77 -9.28 -3.87 -19.20
CA ASP A 77 -10.62 -4.10 -18.66
C ASP A 77 -10.60 -4.11 -17.13
N PHE A 78 -9.58 -4.75 -16.54
CA PHE A 78 -9.37 -4.74 -15.10
C PHE A 78 -9.02 -3.34 -14.57
N ALA A 79 -8.14 -2.61 -15.25
CA ALA A 79 -7.83 -1.21 -14.91
C ALA A 79 -9.08 -0.32 -14.98
N GLY A 80 -9.91 -0.50 -16.01
CA GLY A 80 -11.19 0.21 -16.17
C GLY A 80 -12.18 -0.12 -15.05
N TYR A 81 -12.27 -1.40 -14.67
CA TYR A 81 -13.06 -1.85 -13.53
C TYR A 81 -12.60 -1.16 -12.23
N LEU A 82 -11.30 -1.22 -11.90
CA LEU A 82 -10.77 -0.59 -10.70
C LEU A 82 -11.01 0.92 -10.69
N LYS A 83 -10.76 1.60 -11.82
CA LYS A 83 -11.04 3.04 -11.96
C LYS A 83 -12.49 3.37 -11.64
N SER A 84 -13.44 2.57 -12.15
CA SER A 84 -14.89 2.78 -11.90
C SER A 84 -15.30 2.60 -10.44
N LYS A 85 -14.54 1.81 -9.68
CA LYS A 85 -14.79 1.54 -8.26
C LYS A 85 -14.11 2.57 -7.37
N LEU A 86 -12.83 2.86 -7.63
CA LEU A 86 -11.96 3.64 -6.74
C LEU A 86 -12.05 5.16 -6.95
N LYS A 87 -12.38 5.64 -8.17
CA LYS A 87 -12.46 7.09 -8.46
C LYS A 87 -13.83 7.70 -8.19
N LYS A 88 -14.62 7.09 -7.32
CA LYS A 88 -15.88 7.68 -6.85
C LYS A 88 -15.58 8.75 -5.81
N GLU A 89 -16.50 9.69 -5.62
CA GLU A 89 -16.41 10.65 -4.52
C GLU A 89 -16.34 9.91 -3.18
N PHE A 90 -15.43 10.34 -2.30
CA PHE A 90 -15.30 9.75 -0.98
C PHE A 90 -16.50 10.12 -0.11
N THR A 91 -17.35 9.15 0.20
CA THR A 91 -18.45 9.30 1.16
C THR A 91 -18.19 8.51 2.44
N GLU A 92 -17.55 7.36 2.31
CA GLU A 92 -17.18 6.44 3.38
C GLU A 92 -15.98 5.59 2.95
N VAL A 93 -15.38 4.90 3.92
CA VAL A 93 -14.29 3.95 3.64
C VAL A 93 -14.83 2.81 2.79
N ASP A 94 -14.21 2.57 1.63
CA ASP A 94 -14.57 1.49 0.70
C ASP A 94 -13.32 0.72 0.28
N GLN A 95 -13.45 -0.60 0.13
CA GLN A 95 -12.36 -1.50 -0.21
C GLN A 95 -12.72 -2.31 -1.45
N VAL A 96 -11.83 -2.26 -2.44
CA VAL A 96 -11.92 -3.09 -3.64
C VAL A 96 -10.92 -4.22 -3.52
N ASN A 97 -11.43 -5.45 -3.40
CA ASN A 97 -10.62 -6.67 -3.38
C ASN A 97 -10.48 -7.26 -4.78
N PHE A 98 -9.31 -7.81 -5.06
CA PHE A 98 -8.97 -8.45 -6.33
C PHE A 98 -7.98 -9.61 -6.09
N ASP A 99 -8.29 -10.45 -5.10
CA ASP A 99 -7.40 -11.52 -4.61
C ASP A 99 -6.89 -12.46 -5.71
N ASP A 100 -7.76 -12.80 -6.67
CA ASP A 100 -7.44 -13.70 -7.79
C ASP A 100 -6.54 -13.06 -8.87
N ASN A 101 -6.44 -11.73 -8.88
CA ASN A 101 -5.70 -10.97 -9.89
C ASN A 101 -4.84 -9.87 -9.24
N PRO A 102 -3.82 -10.24 -8.44
CA PRO A 102 -3.00 -9.27 -7.75
C PRO A 102 -2.25 -8.37 -8.72
N ILE A 103 -2.17 -7.09 -8.39
CA ILE A 103 -1.32 -6.15 -9.11
C ILE A 103 0.10 -6.36 -8.59
N THR A 104 1.02 -6.78 -9.46
CA THR A 104 2.45 -6.86 -9.14
C THR A 104 3.14 -5.61 -9.66
N ILE A 105 3.76 -4.83 -8.78
CA ILE A 105 4.31 -3.52 -9.10
C ILE A 105 5.55 -3.20 -8.24
N ASP A 106 6.46 -2.39 -8.75
CA ASP A 106 7.53 -1.81 -7.94
C ASP A 106 7.01 -0.50 -7.32
N ILE A 107 7.40 -0.25 -6.06
CA ILE A 107 6.95 0.91 -5.28
C ILE A 107 8.15 1.65 -4.72
N THR A 108 8.27 2.95 -5.00
CA THR A 108 9.12 3.84 -4.22
C THR A 108 8.26 4.58 -3.21
N ALA A 109 8.68 4.59 -1.94
CA ALA A 109 7.94 5.24 -0.86
C ALA A 109 8.84 5.82 0.23
N GLU A 110 8.33 6.85 0.89
CA GLU A 110 8.92 7.51 2.05
C GLU A 110 8.22 7.10 3.34
N LEU A 111 8.89 7.22 4.49
CA LEU A 111 8.23 7.00 5.77
C LEU A 111 7.24 8.12 6.07
N GLY A 112 5.99 7.74 6.34
CA GLY A 112 4.97 8.63 6.84
C GLY A 112 5.12 8.94 8.33
N THR A 113 4.04 9.41 8.92
CA THR A 113 3.92 9.64 10.37
C THR A 113 3.14 8.51 11.03
N PRO A 114 3.43 8.12 12.28
CA PRO A 114 2.66 7.11 12.99
C PRO A 114 1.15 7.39 12.97
N VAL A 115 0.37 6.40 12.56
CA VAL A 115 -1.08 6.41 12.53
C VAL A 115 -1.59 5.44 13.59
N LYS A 116 -2.56 5.89 14.39
CA LYS A 116 -3.20 5.07 15.41
C LYS A 116 -4.58 4.61 14.92
N SER A 117 -4.74 3.29 14.73
CA SER A 117 -6.02 2.65 14.45
C SER A 117 -6.71 2.20 15.74
N LEU A 118 -7.86 1.55 15.62
CA LEU A 118 -8.58 0.96 16.76
C LEU A 118 -7.81 -0.18 17.44
N TYR A 119 -6.93 -0.87 16.70
CA TYR A 119 -6.29 -2.10 17.15
C TYR A 119 -4.77 -1.99 17.26
N GLU A 120 -4.15 -1.09 16.50
CA GLU A 120 -2.69 -0.96 16.43
C GLU A 120 -2.23 0.46 16.13
N THR A 121 -0.93 0.69 16.27
CA THR A 121 -0.25 1.87 15.73
C THR A 121 0.75 1.38 14.68
N PHE A 122 0.78 2.02 13.53
CA PHE A 122 1.66 1.65 12.41
C PHE A 122 2.22 2.90 11.74
N ILE A 123 3.29 2.76 10.96
CA ILE A 123 3.83 3.87 10.16
C ILE A 123 3.61 3.54 8.67
N PRO A 124 2.72 4.27 7.97
CA PRO A 124 2.51 4.04 6.54
C PRO A 124 3.74 4.45 5.73
N LEU A 125 3.91 3.79 4.61
CA LEU A 125 4.85 4.12 3.55
C LEU A 125 4.13 4.97 2.52
N ILE A 126 4.49 6.25 2.42
CA ILE A 126 3.88 7.21 1.50
C ILE A 126 4.46 6.99 0.11
N VAL A 127 3.65 6.48 -0.82
CA VAL A 127 4.12 6.15 -2.17
C VAL A 127 4.46 7.42 -2.94
N THR A 128 5.69 7.51 -3.41
CA THR A 128 6.17 8.58 -4.29
C THR A 128 6.13 8.16 -5.75
N GLU A 129 6.22 6.87 -6.05
CA GLU A 129 6.20 6.35 -7.41
C GLU A 129 5.75 4.89 -7.47
N PHE A 130 4.89 4.58 -8.45
CA PHE A 130 4.70 3.23 -8.97
C PHE A 130 5.48 3.03 -10.27
N SER A 131 6.15 1.90 -10.42
CA SER A 131 6.87 1.53 -11.66
C SER A 131 6.70 0.05 -12.00
N ARG A 132 6.90 -0.31 -13.26
CA ARG A 132 6.93 -1.73 -13.64
C ARG A 132 8.18 -2.39 -13.06
N GLY A 133 8.00 -3.61 -12.56
CA GLY A 133 9.12 -4.52 -12.27
C GLY A 133 10.08 -4.59 -13.44
N LYS A 134 11.38 -4.46 -13.17
CA LYS A 134 12.43 -4.71 -14.16
C LYS A 134 12.56 -6.20 -14.51
#